data_AF-A0A4P9JCS1-F1
#
_entry.id   AF-A0A4P9JCS1-F1
#
_cell.length_a   1.000
_cell.length_b   1.000
_cell.length_c   1.000
_cell.angle_alpha   90.00
_cell.angle_beta   90.00
_cell.angle_gamma   90.00
#
_symmetry.space_group_name_H-M   'P 1'
#
loop_
_entity.id
_entity.type
_entity.pdbx_description
1 polymer ?
#
loop_
_entity_poly.entity_id
_entity_poly.type
_entity_poly.pdbx_seq_one_letter_code
_entity_poly.pdbx_strand_id
1 'polypeptide(L)'
;MADGLEHLVAVIQAAKAWRGRDMITATVDVTGAVPETFTVRARTPEGTIEASSDHLRVTYHPATRERTVQERGHPPITEVLETFPMQPLVLGMFSPLDLPIWGGLEPNPSVVAATRDGGLVRLELAGLSSSGHAVVDLDTGIVVDLDYLGRRYTTRQVRQVDALLAD
;
A
#
# COMPACT_ATOMS: atom_id res chain seq x y z
N MET A 1 -7.18 -21.78 12.90
CA MET A 1 -6.41 -20.53 12.74
C MET A 1 -6.78 -19.75 11.47
N ALA A 2 -7.62 -20.28 10.55
CA ALA A 2 -8.07 -19.57 9.35
C ALA A 2 -9.09 -18.44 9.63
N ASP A 3 -10.02 -18.65 10.58
CA ASP A 3 -11.12 -17.70 10.85
C ASP A 3 -10.66 -16.27 11.22
N GLY A 4 -9.53 -16.11 11.89
CA GLY A 4 -9.06 -14.79 12.31
C GLY A 4 -8.59 -13.90 11.15
N LEU A 5 -8.10 -14.51 10.07
CA LEU A 5 -7.61 -13.80 8.89
C LEU A 5 -8.78 -13.28 8.02
N GLU A 6 -9.81 -14.11 7.85
CA GLU A 6 -11.01 -13.74 7.09
C GLU A 6 -11.76 -12.57 7.75
N HIS A 7 -11.84 -12.55 9.08
CA HIS A 7 -12.45 -11.45 9.83
C HIS A 7 -11.63 -10.15 9.72
N LEU A 8 -10.30 -10.25 9.70
CA LEU A 8 -9.43 -9.10 9.49
C LEU A 8 -9.60 -8.51 8.08
N VAL A 9 -9.62 -9.35 7.06
CA VAL A 9 -9.87 -8.93 5.67
C VAL A 9 -11.24 -8.24 5.57
N ALA A 10 -12.27 -8.79 6.21
CA ALA A 10 -13.60 -8.18 6.24
C ALA A 10 -13.63 -6.80 6.94
N VAL A 11 -12.89 -6.62 8.04
CA VAL A 11 -12.77 -5.33 8.74
C VAL A 11 -12.05 -4.29 7.87
N ILE A 12 -10.97 -4.68 7.20
CA ILE A 12 -10.24 -3.78 6.29
C ILE A 12 -11.11 -3.45 5.06
N GLN A 13 -11.89 -4.41 4.54
CA GLN A 13 -12.85 -4.19 3.44
C GLN A 13 -13.97 -3.24 3.85
N ALA A 14 -14.53 -3.38 5.05
CA ALA A 14 -15.54 -2.49 5.59
C ALA A 14 -15.00 -1.05 5.75
N ALA A 15 -13.75 -0.91 6.22
CA ALA A 15 -13.06 0.38 6.31
C ALA A 15 -12.83 1.01 4.91
N LYS A 16 -12.45 0.20 3.90
CA LYS A 16 -12.30 0.66 2.50
C LYS A 16 -13.63 1.11 1.89
N ALA A 17 -14.71 0.35 2.10
CA ALA A 17 -16.05 0.68 1.59
C ALA A 17 -16.61 1.99 2.18
N TRP A 18 -16.20 2.35 3.39
CA TRP A 18 -16.55 3.62 4.03
C TRP A 18 -15.87 4.84 3.39
N ARG A 19 -14.77 4.68 2.65
CA ARG A 19 -13.98 5.78 2.06
C ARG A 19 -14.37 6.20 0.66
N GLY A 20 -15.60 5.92 0.21
CA GLY A 20 -16.00 6.02 -1.19
C GLY A 20 -15.83 7.38 -1.91
N ARG A 21 -15.18 8.40 -1.33
CA ARG A 21 -14.98 9.73 -1.91
C ARG A 21 -13.67 10.43 -1.54
N ASP A 22 -12.73 9.83 -0.82
CA ASP A 22 -11.59 10.60 -0.30
C ASP A 22 -10.32 10.49 -1.14
N MET A 23 -9.64 11.63 -1.34
CA MET A 23 -8.24 11.67 -1.74
C MET A 23 -7.37 11.62 -0.49
N ILE A 24 -6.45 10.66 -0.46
CA ILE A 24 -5.43 10.60 0.59
C ILE A 24 -4.11 11.08 -0.01
N THR A 25 -3.46 11.99 0.69
CA THR A 25 -2.08 12.40 0.41
C THR A 25 -1.20 12.11 1.61
N ALA A 26 0.01 11.63 1.36
CA ALA A 26 0.94 11.27 2.42
C ALA A 26 2.39 11.31 1.94
N THR A 27 3.31 11.30 2.90
CA THR A 27 4.74 11.10 2.66
C THR A 27 5.15 9.76 3.22
N VAL A 28 5.92 8.99 2.46
CA VAL A 28 6.51 7.73 2.93
C VAL A 28 8.02 7.84 2.89
N ASP A 29 8.65 7.69 4.05
CA ASP A 29 10.10 7.58 4.14
C ASP A 29 10.49 6.11 4.09
N VAL A 30 11.45 5.79 3.24
CA VAL A 30 12.02 4.46 3.07
C VAL A 30 13.42 4.48 3.62
N THR A 31 13.67 3.60 4.59
CA THR A 31 14.99 3.37 5.17
C THR A 31 15.49 1.99 4.78
N GLY A 32 16.77 1.89 4.45
CA GLY A 32 17.39 0.69 3.91
C GLY A 32 18.76 1.03 3.30
N ALA A 33 19.24 0.20 2.37
CA ALA A 33 20.52 0.42 1.70
C ALA A 33 20.57 1.75 0.91
N VAL A 34 19.45 2.15 0.31
CA VAL A 34 19.28 3.45 -0.37
C VAL A 34 18.03 4.10 0.21
N PRO A 35 18.18 5.09 1.12
CA PRO A 35 17.05 5.84 1.63
C PRO A 35 16.37 6.66 0.54
N GLU A 36 15.05 6.75 0.61
CA GLU A 36 14.26 7.49 -0.37
C GLU A 36 12.96 7.99 0.28
N THR A 37 12.45 9.13 -0.16
CA THR A 37 11.16 9.65 0.29
C THR A 37 10.20 9.74 -0.90
N PHE A 38 8.99 9.23 -0.71
CA PHE A 38 7.91 9.30 -1.69
C PHE A 38 6.81 10.24 -1.21
N THR A 39 6.27 11.03 -2.12
CA THR A 39 4.92 11.61 -1.97
C THR A 39 3.92 10.66 -2.60
N VAL A 40 2.85 10.33 -1.89
CA VAL A 40 1.82 9.40 -2.35
C VAL A 40 0.47 10.11 -2.41
N ARG A 41 -0.29 9.87 -3.47
CA ARG A 41 -1.67 10.33 -3.65
C ARG A 41 -2.52 9.13 -4.04
N ALA A 42 -3.50 8.76 -3.21
CA ALA A 42 -4.43 7.67 -3.47
C ALA A 42 -5.86 8.23 -3.61
N ARG A 43 -6.52 7.99 -4.74
CA ARG A 43 -7.89 8.44 -5.04
C ARG A 43 -8.83 7.24 -4.99
N THR A 44 -9.77 7.26 -4.05
CA THR A 44 -10.55 6.06 -3.72
C THR A 44 -11.87 5.79 -4.48
N PRO A 45 -12.46 6.67 -5.31
CA PRO A 45 -13.52 6.21 -6.22
C PRO A 45 -12.97 5.63 -7.54
N GLU A 46 -11.89 6.21 -8.09
CA GLU A 46 -11.26 5.78 -9.35
C GLU A 46 -10.21 4.67 -9.15
N GLY A 47 -9.76 4.51 -7.90
CA GLY A 47 -8.75 3.54 -7.50
C GLY A 47 -7.31 3.97 -7.74
N THR A 48 -7.04 5.12 -8.38
CA THR A 48 -5.67 5.48 -8.78
C THR A 48 -4.76 5.73 -7.58
N ILE A 49 -3.58 5.11 -7.58
CA ILE A 49 -2.51 5.34 -6.60
C ILE A 49 -1.29 5.87 -7.34
N GLU A 50 -0.84 7.06 -6.97
CA GLU A 50 0.35 7.70 -7.50
C GLU A 50 1.41 7.81 -6.41
N ALA A 51 2.64 7.39 -6.68
CA ALA A 51 3.79 7.61 -5.83
C ALA A 51 4.91 8.29 -6.62
N SER A 52 5.54 9.31 -6.03
CA SER A 52 6.62 10.05 -6.68
C SER A 52 7.77 10.37 -5.72
N SER A 53 8.99 10.18 -6.18
CA SER A 53 10.24 10.64 -5.59
C SER A 53 11.00 11.54 -6.59
N ASP A 54 12.23 11.95 -6.24
CA ASP A 54 13.11 12.75 -7.11
C ASP A 54 13.53 12.03 -8.41
N HIS A 55 13.41 10.70 -8.43
CA HIS A 55 13.91 9.85 -9.51
C HIS A 55 12.84 9.01 -10.20
N LEU A 56 11.70 8.81 -9.54
CA LEU A 56 10.70 7.85 -9.97
C LEU A 56 9.29 8.41 -9.76
N ARG A 57 8.44 8.31 -10.78
CA ARG A 57 7.00 8.44 -10.65
C ARG A 57 6.35 7.14 -11.06
N VAL A 58 5.43 6.63 -10.23
CA VAL A 58 4.64 5.44 -10.53
C VAL A 58 3.18 5.73 -10.30
N THR A 59 2.35 5.37 -11.27
CA THR A 59 0.89 5.41 -11.18
C THR A 59 0.35 4.00 -11.34
N TYR A 60 -0.63 3.63 -10.54
CA TYR A 60 -1.31 2.35 -10.63
C TYR A 60 -2.83 2.53 -10.60
N HIS A 61 -3.52 1.84 -11.52
CA HIS A 61 -4.97 1.77 -11.60
C HIS A 61 -5.43 0.35 -11.23
N PRO A 62 -5.94 0.09 -10.03
CA PRO A 62 -6.39 -1.24 -9.59
C PRO A 62 -7.47 -1.85 -10.48
N ALA A 63 -8.37 -1.02 -11.01
CA ALA A 63 -9.48 -1.47 -11.85
C ALA A 63 -9.00 -2.07 -13.19
N THR A 64 -8.01 -1.43 -13.83
CA THR A 64 -7.44 -1.88 -15.12
C THR A 64 -6.16 -2.70 -14.95
N ARG A 65 -5.60 -2.72 -13.73
CA ARG A 65 -4.27 -3.25 -13.39
C ARG A 65 -3.14 -2.60 -14.19
N GLU A 66 -3.37 -1.42 -14.75
CA GLU A 66 -2.36 -0.68 -15.47
C GLU A 66 -1.41 0.00 -14.49
N ARG A 67 -0.11 -0.19 -14.73
CA ARG A 67 0.96 0.53 -14.08
C ARG A 67 1.68 1.38 -15.12
N THR A 68 1.89 2.64 -14.79
CA THR A 68 2.81 3.52 -15.52
C THR A 68 4.00 3.84 -14.64
N VAL A 69 5.20 3.57 -15.13
CA VAL A 69 6.48 3.90 -14.49
C VAL A 69 7.20 4.95 -15.31
N GLN A 70 7.63 6.02 -14.67
CA GLN A 70 8.42 7.08 -15.29
C GLN A 70 9.66 7.36 -14.43
N GLU A 71 10.81 6.94 -14.93
CA GLU A 71 12.10 7.31 -14.35
C GLU A 71 12.55 8.67 -14.89
N ARG A 72 13.30 9.42 -14.08
CA ARG A 72 13.84 10.73 -14.47
C ARG A 72 14.68 10.61 -15.74
N GLY A 73 14.32 11.40 -16.76
CA GLY A 73 15.02 11.44 -18.04
C GLY A 73 14.57 10.37 -19.04
N HIS A 74 13.61 9.53 -18.69
CA HIS A 74 13.08 8.48 -19.56
C HIS A 74 11.59 8.71 -19.89
N PRO A 75 11.11 8.24 -21.05
CA PRO A 75 9.69 8.23 -21.36
C PRO A 75 8.95 7.29 -20.38
N PRO A 76 7.67 7.57 -20.09
CA PRO A 76 6.86 6.67 -19.28
C PRO A 76 6.65 5.34 -19.98
N ILE A 77 6.74 4.25 -19.23
CA ILE A 77 6.43 2.89 -19.68
C ILE A 77 5.12 2.48 -19.00
N THR A 78 4.14 2.03 -19.79
CA THR A 78 2.86 1.55 -19.28
C THR A 78 2.70 0.07 -19.58
N GLU A 79 2.23 -0.68 -18.61
CA GLU A 79 2.00 -2.12 -18.72
C GLU A 79 0.75 -2.52 -17.94
N VAL A 80 0.10 -3.60 -18.39
CA VAL A 80 -0.99 -4.25 -17.66
C VAL A 80 -0.40 -5.40 -16.88
N LEU A 81 -0.58 -5.38 -15.57
CA LEU A 81 0.01 -6.39 -14.70
C LEU A 81 -0.95 -7.53 -14.45
N GLU A 82 -0.44 -8.76 -14.52
CA GLU A 82 -1.19 -9.96 -14.12
C GLU A 82 -1.49 -9.96 -12.62
N THR A 83 -0.60 -9.34 -11.84
CA THR A 83 -0.67 -9.20 -10.38
C THR A 83 -0.40 -7.76 -9.96
N PHE A 84 -0.84 -7.35 -8.77
CA PHE A 84 -0.57 -5.99 -8.29
C PHE A 84 0.94 -5.73 -8.18
N PRO A 85 1.42 -4.53 -8.57
CA PRO A 85 2.84 -4.23 -8.52
C PRO A 85 3.33 -4.16 -7.08
N MET A 86 4.12 -5.15 -6.67
CA MET A 86 4.87 -5.06 -5.42
C MET A 86 5.92 -3.95 -5.43
N GLN A 87 6.26 -3.41 -6.60
CA GLN A 87 7.27 -2.36 -6.72
C GLN A 87 6.72 -1.10 -7.40
N PRO A 88 6.96 0.08 -6.79
CA PRO A 88 7.56 0.27 -5.46
C PRO A 88 6.55 -0.13 -4.35
N LEU A 89 7.04 -0.79 -3.28
CA LEU A 89 6.22 -1.30 -2.16
C LEU A 89 5.33 -0.23 -1.51
N VAL A 90 5.73 1.05 -1.66
CA VAL A 90 4.96 2.22 -1.25
C VAL A 90 3.54 2.25 -1.82
N LEU A 91 3.31 1.79 -3.06
CA LEU A 91 1.95 1.73 -3.63
C LEU A 91 1.06 0.79 -2.83
N GLY A 92 1.66 -0.31 -2.37
CA GLY A 92 0.97 -1.32 -1.59
C GLY A 92 0.53 -0.83 -0.21
N MET A 93 1.27 0.11 0.39
CA MET A 93 0.89 0.69 1.67
C MET A 93 -0.45 1.43 1.63
N PHE A 94 -0.87 1.89 0.44
CA PHE A 94 -2.12 2.62 0.21
C PHE A 94 -3.22 1.77 -0.41
N SER A 95 -2.90 0.51 -0.70
CA SER A 95 -3.92 -0.49 -0.98
C SER A 95 -3.54 -1.86 -0.41
N PRO A 96 -3.60 -2.01 0.93
CA PRO A 96 -3.37 -3.28 1.59
C PRO A 96 -4.41 -4.36 1.26
N LEU A 97 -5.40 -4.08 0.40
CA LEU A 97 -6.34 -5.10 -0.10
C LEU A 97 -6.10 -5.48 -1.56
N ASP A 98 -5.50 -4.58 -2.36
CA ASP A 98 -5.16 -4.91 -3.75
C ASP A 98 -3.79 -5.62 -3.84
N LEU A 99 -3.03 -5.59 -2.76
CA LEU A 99 -1.74 -6.25 -2.62
C LEU A 99 -1.84 -7.79 -2.45
N PRO A 100 -1.07 -8.58 -3.20
CA PRO A 100 -0.98 -10.03 -3.01
C PRO A 100 -0.20 -10.45 -1.75
N ILE A 101 0.50 -9.54 -1.05
CA ILE A 101 1.13 -9.84 0.25
C ILE A 101 0.12 -10.18 1.36
N TRP A 102 -1.17 -9.89 1.12
CA TRP A 102 -2.25 -10.16 2.06
C TRP A 102 -3.11 -11.38 1.66
N GLY A 103 -2.83 -11.99 0.49
CA GLY A 103 -3.75 -12.90 -0.19
C GLY A 103 -3.13 -14.11 -0.91
N GLY A 104 -1.84 -14.41 -0.73
CA GLY A 104 -1.34 -15.79 -0.91
C GLY A 104 -1.02 -16.27 -2.33
N LEU A 105 -0.70 -15.38 -3.28
CA LEU A 105 -0.01 -15.83 -4.49
C LEU A 105 1.50 -15.84 -4.21
N GLU A 106 2.08 -17.05 -4.11
CA GLU A 106 3.54 -17.21 -4.05
C GLU A 106 4.23 -16.48 -5.20
N PRO A 107 5.42 -15.90 -4.99
CA PRO A 107 6.29 -16.02 -3.80
C PRO A 107 6.08 -14.92 -2.75
N ASN A 108 4.91 -14.28 -2.71
CA ASN A 108 4.67 -13.15 -1.81
C ASN A 108 4.56 -13.59 -0.34
N PRO A 109 4.97 -12.75 0.61
CA PRO A 109 4.86 -13.07 2.03
C PRO A 109 3.38 -13.22 2.39
N SER A 110 3.09 -14.12 3.32
CA SER A 110 1.75 -14.36 3.84
C SER A 110 1.63 -13.80 5.25
N VAL A 111 0.43 -13.40 5.63
CA VAL A 111 0.13 -13.02 7.01
C VAL A 111 0.06 -14.26 7.88
N VAL A 112 0.91 -14.32 8.90
CA VAL A 112 0.94 -15.46 9.85
C VAL A 112 0.36 -15.13 11.20
N ALA A 113 0.28 -13.84 11.56
CA ALA A 113 -0.38 -13.38 12.78
C ALA A 113 -0.93 -11.97 12.61
N ALA A 114 -1.93 -11.63 13.43
CA ALA A 114 -2.49 -10.29 13.51
C ALA A 114 -2.77 -9.95 14.97
N THR A 115 -2.40 -8.73 15.37
CA THR A 115 -2.69 -8.16 16.69
C THR A 115 -3.29 -6.77 16.54
N ARG A 116 -4.39 -6.51 17.24
CA ARG A 116 -5.04 -5.21 17.25
C ARG A 116 -4.64 -4.44 18.50
N ASP A 117 -4.31 -3.17 18.32
CA ASP A 117 -4.08 -2.21 19.39
C ASP A 117 -4.82 -0.90 19.05
N GLY A 118 -5.98 -0.70 19.69
CA GLY A 118 -6.86 0.43 19.42
C GLY A 118 -7.30 0.52 17.95
N GLY A 119 -6.95 1.65 17.31
CA GLY A 119 -7.20 1.94 15.91
C GLY A 119 -6.17 1.34 14.95
N LEU A 120 -5.18 0.59 15.44
CA LEU A 120 -4.13 -0.01 14.63
C LEU A 120 -4.24 -1.53 14.62
N VAL A 121 -3.85 -2.15 13.51
CA VAL A 121 -3.63 -3.60 13.42
C VAL A 121 -2.22 -3.87 12.92
N ARG A 122 -1.45 -4.59 13.73
CA ARG A 122 -0.15 -5.12 13.35
C ARG A 122 -0.31 -6.51 12.76
N LEU A 123 0.30 -6.72 11.61
CA LEU A 123 0.27 -7.95 10.82
C LEU A 123 1.69 -8.47 10.71
N GLU A 124 1.93 -9.70 11.15
CA GLU A 124 3.22 -10.37 11.00
C GLU A 124 3.24 -11.09 9.65
N LEU A 125 4.29 -10.85 8.89
CA LEU A 125 4.50 -11.35 7.54
C LEU A 125 5.59 -12.42 7.54
N ALA A 126 5.33 -13.55 6.87
CA ALA A 126 6.33 -14.58 6.62
C ALA A 126 6.27 -15.05 5.17
N GLY A 127 7.43 -15.14 4.52
CA GLY A 127 7.62 -15.73 3.20
C GLY A 127 8.79 -16.71 3.18
N LEU A 128 9.07 -17.32 2.03
CA LEU A 128 10.10 -18.35 1.87
C LEU A 128 11.51 -17.93 2.34
N SER A 129 11.81 -16.63 2.29
CA SER A 129 13.15 -16.09 2.57
C SER A 129 13.15 -14.81 3.40
N SER A 130 11.99 -14.35 3.88
CA SER A 130 11.89 -13.10 4.64
C SER A 130 10.77 -13.13 5.66
N SER A 131 10.96 -12.36 6.72
CA SER A 131 9.92 -12.00 7.68
C SER A 131 9.84 -10.48 7.76
N GLY A 132 8.74 -10.00 8.28
CA GLY A 132 8.50 -8.57 8.40
C GLY A 132 7.16 -8.31 9.07
N HIS A 133 6.71 -7.08 9.02
CA HIS A 133 5.39 -6.72 9.54
C HIS A 133 4.80 -5.55 8.76
N ALA A 134 3.49 -5.39 8.84
CA ALA A 134 2.86 -4.12 8.53
C ALA A 134 1.93 -3.70 9.66
N VAL A 135 1.87 -2.41 9.94
CA VAL A 135 0.92 -1.80 10.85
C VAL A 135 -0.08 -1.01 10.01
N VAL A 136 -1.34 -1.43 10.03
CA VAL A 136 -2.44 -0.80 9.31
C VAL A 136 -3.21 0.09 10.29
N ASP A 137 -3.37 1.36 9.94
CA ASP A 137 -4.32 2.25 10.60
C ASP A 137 -5.73 1.90 10.10
N LEU A 138 -6.67 1.62 11.00
CA LEU A 138 -8.04 1.23 10.63
C LEU A 138 -8.89 2.42 10.20
N ASP A 139 -8.61 3.62 10.69
CA ASP A 139 -9.33 4.83 10.31
C ASP A 139 -8.97 5.19 8.85
N THR A 140 -7.66 5.19 8.57
CA THR A 140 -7.12 5.56 7.25
C THR A 140 -6.79 4.39 6.33
N GLY A 141 -6.88 3.13 6.82
CA GLY A 141 -6.77 1.88 6.05
C GLY A 141 -5.47 1.77 5.27
N ILE A 142 -4.47 2.51 5.72
CA ILE A 142 -3.16 2.65 5.14
C ILE A 142 -2.18 1.97 6.08
N VAL A 143 -1.17 1.36 5.49
CA VAL A 143 -0.02 0.88 6.24
C VAL A 143 0.79 2.09 6.70
N VAL A 144 0.90 2.29 8.00
CA VAL A 144 1.66 3.40 8.61
C VAL A 144 3.11 3.02 8.90
N ASP A 145 3.39 1.73 9.04
CA ASP A 145 4.74 1.18 9.22
C ASP A 145 4.83 -0.19 8.54
N LEU A 146 5.80 -0.39 7.66
CA LEU A 146 6.06 -1.66 6.97
C LEU A 146 7.54 -1.98 7.12
N ASP A 147 7.86 -3.12 7.70
CA ASP A 147 9.19 -3.72 7.58
C ASP A 147 9.10 -4.91 6.64
N TYR A 148 9.82 -4.85 5.53
CA TYR A 148 9.84 -5.93 4.56
C TYR A 148 11.13 -5.94 3.72
N LEU A 149 11.73 -7.12 3.53
CA LEU A 149 12.98 -7.32 2.78
C LEU A 149 14.14 -6.43 3.25
N GLY A 150 14.26 -6.21 4.56
CA GLY A 150 15.31 -5.38 5.15
C GLY A 150 15.18 -3.89 4.85
N ARG A 151 14.00 -3.45 4.40
CA ARG A 151 13.63 -2.05 4.25
C ARG A 151 12.47 -1.73 5.16
N ARG A 152 12.52 -0.56 5.77
CA ARG A 152 11.43 -0.05 6.59
C ARG A 152 10.82 1.18 5.93
N TYR A 153 9.51 1.17 5.78
CA TYR A 153 8.71 2.22 5.21
C TYR A 153 7.83 2.81 6.31
N THR A 154 7.86 4.12 6.49
CA THR A 154 7.06 4.81 7.49
C THR A 154 6.25 5.91 6.83
N THR A 155 4.94 5.87 7.01
CA THR A 155 4.01 6.87 6.48
C THR A 155 3.85 8.01 7.49
N ARG A 156 3.94 9.25 7.00
CA ARG A 156 3.69 10.47 7.78
C ARG A 156 2.93 11.50 6.97
N GLN A 157 2.49 12.56 7.65
CA GLN A 157 1.78 13.70 7.05
C GLN A 157 0.53 13.26 6.25
N VAL A 158 -0.17 12.23 6.73
CA VAL A 158 -1.40 11.75 6.10
C VAL A 158 -2.47 12.83 6.16
N ARG A 159 -3.03 13.18 5.01
CA ARG A 159 -4.16 14.10 4.86
C ARG A 159 -5.23 13.45 4.02
N GLN A 160 -6.45 13.47 4.52
CA GLN A 160 -7.64 13.00 3.84
C GLN A 160 -8.48 14.21 3.46
N VAL A 161 -8.83 14.32 2.20
CA VAL A 161 -9.64 15.41 1.65
C VAL A 161 -10.75 14.79 0.84
N ASP A 162 -11.97 15.32 0.96
CA ASP A 162 -13.07 14.91 0.08
C ASP A 162 -12.64 15.20 -1.37
N ALA A 163 -12.63 14.17 -2.22
CA ALA A 163 -12.17 14.26 -3.60
C ALA A 163 -13.03 15.25 -4.41
N LEU A 164 -14.27 15.52 -4.00
CA LEU A 164 -15.13 16.53 -4.61
C LEU A 164 -14.67 17.97 -4.38
N LEU A 165 -13.73 18.19 -3.46
CA LEU A 165 -13.20 19.51 -3.08
C LEU A 165 -11.72 19.69 -3.49
N ALA A 166 -11.14 18.72 -4.20
CA ALA A 166 -9.70 18.64 -4.45
C ALA A 166 -9.23 19.18 -5.82
N ASP A 167 -10.15 19.68 -6.65
CA ASP A 167 -9.88 20.27 -7.97
C ASP A 167 -9.87 21.81 -7.94
#